data_AF-A0A524G4M2-F1
#
_entry.id   AF-A0A524G4M2-F1
#
_cell.length_a   1.000
_cell.length_b   1.000
_cell.length_c   1.000
_cell.angle_alpha   90.00
_cell.angle_beta   90.00
_cell.angle_gamma   90.00
#
_symmetry.space_group_name_H-M   'P 1'
#
loop_
_entity.id
_entity.type
_entity.pdbx_description
1 polymer ?
#
loop_
_entity_poly.entity_id
_entity_poly.type
_entity_poly.pdbx_seq_one_letter_code
_entity_poly.pdbx_strand_id
1 'polypeptide(L)'
;MNPDDPLIEHGSEFDRLADASSPSDIFTRQFGTELTKWESHFMHHFSERIGSTRFIYRGFVRHTRDTSLILLTPSPWLMEGEFVYFTKDQVLPHDGAYVEIMGKHVAAPNPLQKQRNILRAIAAESVTEIRIDYTSKITPPLKLKELSDILFERVGMAEASKRVFARLFVSSPPYQNAIGGLTTGIQAIASSAQVRRFLSFVKRVLPPTMRRRTPSLLDIRGIKISTPKFFRVDIGSFPRSRLEKVCVDRKDLAGFREVSLGTLTEASTAALPDVPLALASEDFWVETGNPTELQLPILKSAITYQLLNPVVSSRSIEANTGHVLSRLEMLQESFDLPASALARGQVLDADALGKPLSTLRIARSTARAYWNEKVTAKELKHAWDKVLEPALKEFLELSNLKIVSEKSWGKGSRFDKFNTKVLKAIRKLDTGKEGFLGPTLNEIAQESGVERHVAAETLARMKDSGVLYEPRQGHYRLVYM
;
A
#
# COMPACT_ATOMS: atom_id res chain seq x y z
N MET A 1 -19.84 -20.48 12.54
CA MET A 1 -19.47 -19.28 11.78
C MET A 1 -20.65 -18.33 11.81
N ASN A 2 -20.40 -17.04 11.96
CA ASN A 2 -21.46 -16.04 11.95
C ASN A 2 -21.95 -15.91 10.49
N PRO A 3 -23.25 -16.03 10.18
CA PRO A 3 -23.75 -15.89 8.82
C PRO A 3 -23.48 -14.50 8.21
N ASP A 4 -23.14 -13.50 9.03
CA ASP A 4 -22.77 -12.14 8.62
C ASP A 4 -21.26 -11.94 8.39
N ASP A 5 -20.46 -13.01 8.25
CA ASP A 5 -19.01 -12.87 7.98
C ASP A 5 -18.78 -12.42 6.51
N PRO A 6 -18.27 -11.21 6.26
CA PRO A 6 -18.08 -10.68 4.90
C PRO A 6 -17.12 -11.55 4.06
N LEU A 7 -16.25 -12.35 4.69
CA LEU A 7 -15.35 -13.26 3.96
C LEU A 7 -16.09 -14.44 3.31
N ILE A 8 -17.29 -14.79 3.80
CA ILE A 8 -18.14 -15.83 3.21
C ILE A 8 -18.76 -15.32 1.90
N GLU A 9 -19.17 -14.05 1.86
CA GLU A 9 -19.74 -13.42 0.66
C GLU A 9 -18.69 -13.18 -0.45
N HIS A 10 -17.43 -13.00 -0.06
CA HIS A 10 -16.35 -12.60 -0.96
C HIS A 10 -15.43 -13.74 -1.42
N GLY A 11 -15.81 -15.00 -1.18
CA GLY A 11 -15.09 -16.19 -1.66
C GLY A 11 -15.70 -16.80 -2.92
N SER A 12 -14.88 -17.46 -3.75
CA SER A 12 -15.41 -18.44 -4.71
C SER A 12 -15.36 -19.84 -4.09
N GLU A 13 -16.08 -20.82 -4.65
CA GLU A 13 -15.98 -22.22 -4.20
C GLU A 13 -14.53 -22.73 -4.09
N PHE A 14 -13.64 -22.17 -4.92
CA PHE A 14 -12.22 -22.53 -5.04
C PHE A 14 -11.26 -21.60 -4.28
N ASP A 15 -11.69 -20.37 -3.95
CA ASP A 15 -10.93 -19.37 -3.20
C ASP A 15 -11.78 -18.94 -2.00
N ARG A 16 -12.02 -19.88 -1.08
CA ARG A 16 -12.75 -19.60 0.14
C ARG A 16 -11.87 -18.77 1.07
N LEU A 17 -12.27 -17.52 1.30
CA LEU A 17 -11.51 -16.56 2.08
C LEU A 17 -11.76 -16.72 3.59
N ALA A 18 -12.91 -17.30 3.98
CA ALA A 18 -13.30 -17.54 5.36
C ALA A 18 -12.71 -18.84 5.98
N ASP A 19 -12.19 -19.76 5.16
CA ASP A 19 -11.99 -21.15 5.58
C ASP A 19 -10.67 -21.42 6.33
N ALA A 20 -9.74 -20.46 6.40
CA ALA A 20 -8.46 -20.70 7.06
C ALA A 20 -7.78 -19.44 7.63
N SER A 21 -7.62 -19.40 8.96
CA SER A 21 -6.59 -18.59 9.59
C SER A 21 -5.28 -19.39 9.62
N SER A 22 -4.26 -18.96 8.89
CA SER A 22 -2.94 -19.60 8.95
C SER A 22 -1.84 -18.60 9.32
N PRO A 23 -0.97 -18.93 10.29
CA PRO A 23 0.21 -18.14 10.60
C PRO A 23 1.36 -18.39 9.61
N SER A 24 1.18 -19.25 8.60
CA SER A 24 2.23 -19.59 7.63
C SER A 24 2.75 -18.35 6.90
N ASP A 25 4.06 -18.31 6.68
CA ASP A 25 4.68 -17.25 5.90
C ASP A 25 4.47 -17.51 4.40
N ILE A 26 4.53 -16.46 3.58
CA ILE A 26 4.20 -16.51 2.15
C ILE A 26 4.90 -17.65 1.40
N PHE A 27 6.18 -17.89 1.72
CA PHE A 27 7.05 -18.86 1.06
C PHE A 27 6.96 -20.29 1.60
N THR A 28 6.30 -20.49 2.74
CA THR A 28 6.22 -21.78 3.46
C THR A 28 4.79 -22.29 3.57
N ARG A 29 3.86 -21.76 2.76
CA ARG A 29 2.49 -22.25 2.66
C ARG A 29 2.50 -23.67 2.11
N GLN A 30 1.77 -24.56 2.76
CA GLN A 30 1.77 -26.00 2.48
C GLN A 30 0.35 -26.56 2.27
N PHE A 31 -0.67 -25.89 2.79
CA PHE A 31 -2.05 -26.38 2.70
C PHE A 31 -2.74 -25.78 1.47
N GLY A 32 -3.52 -26.60 0.74
CA GLY A 32 -4.23 -26.15 -0.46
C GLY A 32 -5.18 -24.97 -0.21
N THR A 33 -5.77 -24.88 0.99
CA THR A 33 -6.62 -23.75 1.39
C THR A 33 -5.87 -22.43 1.51
N GLU A 34 -4.54 -22.45 1.71
CA GLU A 34 -3.68 -21.26 1.77
C GLU A 34 -3.30 -20.70 0.38
N LEU A 35 -3.52 -21.49 -0.67
CA LEU A 35 -3.20 -21.14 -2.04
C LEU A 35 -4.36 -20.39 -2.68
N THR A 36 -4.02 -19.48 -3.58
CA THR A 36 -5.01 -18.93 -4.52
C THR A 36 -5.44 -19.98 -5.54
N LYS A 37 -6.59 -19.80 -6.20
CA LYS A 37 -7.03 -20.71 -7.29
C LYS A 37 -5.99 -20.88 -8.39
N TRP A 38 -5.31 -19.79 -8.75
CA TRP A 38 -4.27 -19.83 -9.78
C TRP A 38 -2.99 -20.54 -9.31
N GLU A 39 -2.58 -20.36 -8.04
CA GLU A 39 -1.46 -21.12 -7.47
C GLU A 39 -1.77 -22.61 -7.43
N SER A 40 -2.99 -22.96 -7.00
CA SER A 40 -3.48 -24.34 -7.01
C SER A 40 -3.44 -24.92 -8.42
N HIS A 41 -3.89 -24.19 -9.44
CA HIS A 41 -3.81 -24.63 -10.83
C HIS A 41 -2.36 -24.93 -11.26
N PHE A 42 -1.41 -24.02 -10.99
CA PHE A 42 0.00 -24.27 -11.32
C PHE A 42 0.59 -25.43 -10.52
N MET A 43 0.20 -25.61 -9.26
CA MET A 43 0.62 -26.74 -8.45
C MET A 43 0.19 -28.08 -9.06
N HIS A 44 -1.05 -28.18 -9.54
CA HIS A 44 -1.57 -29.41 -10.18
C HIS A 44 -0.85 -29.73 -11.50
N HIS A 45 -0.38 -28.71 -12.22
CA HIS A 45 0.36 -28.88 -13.47
C HIS A 45 1.88 -28.83 -13.30
N PHE A 46 2.38 -28.77 -12.06
CA PHE A 46 3.80 -28.60 -11.77
C PHE A 46 4.63 -29.80 -12.22
N SER A 47 4.10 -31.02 -12.10
CA SER A 47 4.79 -32.25 -12.45
C SER A 47 3.86 -33.21 -13.20
N GLU A 48 4.33 -33.74 -14.32
CA GLU A 48 3.64 -34.72 -15.14
C GLU A 48 4.59 -35.85 -15.51
N ARG A 49 4.18 -37.10 -15.25
CA ARG A 49 4.97 -38.28 -15.57
C ARG A 49 4.65 -38.75 -16.99
N ILE A 50 5.60 -38.61 -17.92
CA ILE A 50 5.43 -39.11 -19.30
C ILE A 50 5.75 -40.61 -19.40
N GLY A 51 6.68 -41.10 -18.60
CA GLY A 51 7.15 -42.49 -18.70
C GLY A 51 7.69 -43.05 -17.38
N SER A 52 8.30 -44.23 -17.44
CA SER A 52 8.80 -44.91 -16.24
C SER A 52 9.84 -44.06 -15.47
N THR A 53 10.70 -43.33 -16.19
CA THR A 53 11.82 -42.55 -15.63
C THR A 53 11.80 -41.06 -15.98
N ARG A 54 10.91 -40.63 -16.89
CA ARG A 54 10.87 -39.27 -17.43
C ARG A 54 9.69 -38.46 -16.90
N PHE A 55 9.96 -37.20 -16.61
CA PHE A 55 9.01 -36.24 -16.07
C PHE A 55 9.09 -34.92 -16.83
N ILE A 56 7.95 -34.24 -16.94
CA ILE A 56 7.86 -32.83 -17.30
C ILE A 56 7.59 -32.06 -16.02
N TYR A 57 8.33 -30.98 -15.81
CA TYR A 57 8.03 -30.00 -14.80
C TYR A 57 7.76 -28.63 -15.42
N ARG A 58 6.77 -27.92 -14.90
CA ARG A 58 6.40 -26.57 -15.35
C ARG A 58 6.40 -25.62 -14.18
N GLY A 59 7.28 -24.62 -14.18
CA GLY A 59 7.42 -23.76 -13.01
C GLY A 59 8.30 -22.54 -13.21
N PHE A 60 8.43 -21.77 -12.15
CA PHE A 60 9.24 -20.57 -12.04
C PHE A 60 10.65 -20.91 -11.58
N VAL A 61 11.62 -20.39 -12.34
CA VAL A 61 13.05 -20.58 -12.10
C VAL A 61 13.51 -19.77 -10.89
N ARG A 62 14.30 -20.40 -10.03
CA ARG A 62 15.06 -19.79 -8.94
C ARG A 62 16.51 -20.18 -9.03
N HIS A 63 17.38 -19.20 -9.25
CA HIS A 63 18.82 -19.45 -9.26
C HIS A 63 19.31 -19.82 -7.86
N THR A 64 20.17 -20.84 -7.79
CA THR A 64 20.92 -21.15 -6.58
C THR A 64 22.31 -20.54 -6.64
N ARG A 65 23.12 -20.69 -5.58
CA ARG A 65 24.54 -20.32 -5.62
C ARG A 65 25.37 -21.22 -6.54
N ASP A 66 24.88 -22.42 -6.84
CA ASP A 66 25.52 -23.33 -7.78
C ASP A 66 24.97 -23.04 -9.18
N THR A 67 25.83 -22.65 -10.11
CA THR A 67 25.45 -22.31 -11.49
C THR A 67 25.01 -23.53 -12.30
N SER A 68 25.18 -24.75 -11.80
CA SER A 68 24.63 -25.95 -12.43
C SER A 68 23.26 -26.35 -11.89
N LEU A 69 22.71 -25.59 -10.93
CA LEU A 69 21.52 -25.99 -10.20
C LEU A 69 20.54 -24.82 -10.03
N ILE A 70 19.29 -25.07 -10.38
CA ILE A 70 18.17 -24.17 -10.11
C ILE A 70 17.14 -24.89 -9.22
N LEU A 71 16.34 -24.12 -8.51
CA LEU A 71 15.08 -24.59 -7.94
C LEU A 71 13.94 -24.16 -8.86
N LEU A 72 13.13 -25.11 -9.29
CA LEU A 72 11.91 -24.87 -10.05
C LEU A 72 10.73 -24.91 -9.09
N THR A 73 9.91 -23.87 -9.08
CA THR A 73 8.79 -23.71 -8.14
C THR A 73 7.46 -23.58 -8.87
N PRO A 74 6.34 -24.08 -8.33
CA PRO A 74 5.02 -23.97 -8.98
C PRO A 74 4.47 -22.55 -8.98
N SER A 75 4.88 -21.72 -8.02
CA SER A 75 4.46 -20.31 -7.88
C SER A 75 5.68 -19.46 -7.58
N PRO A 76 5.75 -18.20 -8.06
CA PRO A 76 6.83 -17.29 -7.70
C PRO A 76 6.83 -16.97 -6.19
N TRP A 77 5.75 -17.25 -5.48
CA TRP A 77 5.59 -16.99 -4.05
C TRP A 77 5.77 -18.22 -3.18
N LEU A 78 6.14 -19.37 -3.75
CA LEU A 78 6.44 -20.59 -3.01
C LEU A 78 7.92 -20.95 -3.15
N MET A 79 8.47 -21.60 -2.12
CA MET A 79 9.87 -22.06 -2.12
C MET A 79 9.98 -23.58 -2.03
N GLU A 80 8.85 -24.27 -1.93
CA GLU A 80 8.75 -25.70 -2.19
C GLU A 80 8.73 -25.95 -3.70
N GLY A 81 9.50 -26.93 -4.16
CA GLY A 81 9.70 -27.18 -5.59
C GLY A 81 10.79 -28.21 -5.85
N GLU A 82 11.14 -28.39 -7.12
CA GLU A 82 12.12 -29.39 -7.55
C GLU A 82 13.44 -28.80 -8.01
N PHE A 83 14.54 -29.43 -7.60
CA PHE A 83 15.86 -29.02 -8.08
C PHE A 83 16.07 -29.55 -9.48
N VAL A 84 16.64 -28.71 -10.35
CA VAL A 84 16.98 -29.07 -11.71
C VAL A 84 18.47 -28.83 -11.93
N TYR A 85 19.15 -29.87 -12.37
CA TYR A 85 20.56 -29.88 -12.69
C TYR A 85 20.78 -29.68 -14.19
N PHE A 86 21.70 -28.77 -14.51
CA PHE A 86 22.13 -28.42 -15.85
C PHE A 86 23.58 -28.85 -16.03
N THR A 87 23.89 -29.45 -17.17
CA THR A 87 25.29 -29.73 -17.54
C THR A 87 26.01 -28.43 -17.92
N LYS A 88 27.35 -28.46 -17.93
CA LYS A 88 28.17 -27.27 -18.19
C LYS A 88 27.89 -26.61 -19.55
N ASP A 89 27.39 -27.38 -20.51
CA ASP A 89 27.14 -26.93 -21.88
C ASP A 89 25.71 -26.37 -22.05
N GLN A 90 24.87 -26.45 -21.02
CA GLN A 90 23.49 -25.96 -21.07
C GLN A 90 23.39 -24.54 -20.52
N VAL A 91 22.61 -23.71 -21.21
CA VAL A 91 22.30 -22.35 -20.76
C VAL A 91 21.17 -22.43 -19.73
N LEU A 92 21.37 -21.75 -18.60
CA LEU A 92 20.35 -21.63 -17.58
C LEU A 92 19.28 -20.63 -18.03
N PRO A 93 17.99 -20.93 -17.81
CA PRO A 93 16.92 -19.95 -18.01
C PRO A 93 17.05 -18.78 -17.04
N HIS A 94 16.41 -17.65 -17.35
CA HIS A 94 16.48 -16.46 -16.50
C HIS A 94 15.78 -16.66 -15.14
N ASP A 95 16.31 -16.03 -14.08
CA ASP A 95 15.68 -16.08 -12.76
C ASP A 95 14.27 -15.46 -12.80
N GLY A 96 13.28 -16.19 -12.28
CA GLY A 96 11.87 -15.82 -12.33
C GLY A 96 11.15 -16.12 -13.65
N ALA A 97 11.83 -16.65 -14.67
CA ALA A 97 11.16 -17.12 -15.90
C ALA A 97 10.28 -18.33 -15.60
N TYR A 98 9.16 -18.45 -16.32
CA TYR A 98 8.35 -19.67 -16.31
C TYR A 98 8.81 -20.60 -17.43
N VAL A 99 9.16 -21.83 -17.07
CA VAL A 99 9.78 -22.79 -17.98
C VAL A 99 9.08 -24.15 -17.90
N GLU A 100 9.12 -24.87 -19.01
CA GLU A 100 8.90 -26.31 -19.05
C GLU A 100 10.25 -27.02 -19.17
N ILE A 101 10.46 -28.00 -18.29
CA ILE A 101 11.69 -28.78 -18.20
C ILE A 101 11.32 -30.25 -18.29
N MET A 102 11.90 -30.95 -19.26
CA MET A 102 11.79 -32.40 -19.36
C MET A 102 13.10 -33.05 -18.92
N GLY A 103 13.02 -34.13 -18.15
CA GLY A 103 14.22 -34.82 -17.70
C GLY A 103 13.97 -36.09 -16.88
N LYS A 104 15.04 -36.58 -16.27
CA LYS A 104 15.04 -37.77 -15.41
C LYS A 104 15.57 -37.43 -14.02
N HIS A 105 15.06 -38.13 -13.00
CA HIS A 105 15.58 -37.98 -11.65
C HIS A 105 17.01 -38.52 -11.56
N VAL A 106 17.90 -37.70 -11.02
CA VAL A 106 19.30 -38.01 -10.75
C VAL A 106 19.67 -37.53 -9.35
N ALA A 107 20.79 -38.03 -8.84
CA ALA A 107 21.41 -37.47 -7.66
C ALA A 107 22.31 -36.29 -8.10
N ALA A 108 22.10 -35.09 -7.55
CA ALA A 108 22.81 -33.88 -7.98
C ALA A 108 24.31 -33.98 -7.63
N PRO A 109 25.23 -34.00 -8.63
CA PRO A 109 26.64 -34.34 -8.40
C PRO A 109 27.38 -33.38 -7.45
N ASN A 110 27.19 -32.08 -7.62
CA ASN A 110 27.93 -31.06 -6.86
C ASN A 110 27.52 -30.98 -5.38
N PRO A 111 26.21 -30.95 -5.02
CA PRO A 111 25.79 -31.00 -3.62
C PRO A 111 26.22 -32.28 -2.89
N LEU A 112 26.16 -33.44 -3.56
CA LEU A 112 26.65 -34.72 -3.04
C LEU A 112 28.12 -34.64 -2.61
N GLN A 113 28.96 -34.07 -3.46
CA GLN A 113 30.40 -33.92 -3.20
C GLN A 113 30.70 -32.99 -2.01
N LYS A 114 29.88 -31.95 -1.80
CA LYS A 114 30.12 -30.93 -0.77
C LYS A 114 29.50 -31.26 0.59
N GLN A 115 28.32 -31.89 0.64
CA GLN A 115 27.54 -32.04 1.87
C GLN A 115 27.32 -33.49 2.31
N ARG A 116 27.80 -34.49 1.54
CA ARG A 116 27.57 -35.94 1.77
C ARG A 116 26.09 -36.36 1.83
N ASN A 117 25.16 -35.46 1.53
CA ASN A 117 23.73 -35.73 1.46
C ASN A 117 23.29 -35.92 0.01
N ILE A 118 22.45 -36.92 -0.23
CA ILE A 118 21.87 -37.18 -1.55
C ILE A 118 20.76 -36.19 -1.82
N LEU A 119 21.06 -35.18 -2.62
CA LEU A 119 20.06 -34.30 -3.19
C LEU A 119 19.48 -34.93 -4.46
N ARG A 120 18.18 -35.20 -4.46
CA ARG A 120 17.45 -35.58 -5.67
C ARG A 120 17.19 -34.34 -6.52
N ALA A 121 17.50 -34.42 -7.80
CA ALA A 121 17.25 -33.37 -8.79
C ALA A 121 16.75 -34.00 -10.10
N ILE A 122 16.28 -33.17 -11.03
CA ILE A 122 16.02 -33.54 -12.41
C ILE A 122 17.21 -33.12 -13.26
N ALA A 123 17.82 -34.05 -14.01
CA ALA A 123 18.76 -33.68 -15.06
C ALA A 123 17.96 -33.16 -16.26
N ALA A 124 18.15 -31.89 -16.63
CA ALA A 124 17.44 -31.28 -17.75
C ALA A 124 17.88 -31.92 -19.07
N GLU A 125 16.94 -32.55 -19.78
CA GLU A 125 17.12 -33.03 -21.17
C GLU A 125 16.68 -31.94 -22.16
N SER A 126 15.60 -31.21 -21.85
CA SER A 126 15.15 -30.03 -22.61
C SER A 126 14.56 -28.95 -21.71
N VAL A 127 14.71 -27.68 -22.11
CA VAL A 127 14.19 -26.53 -21.38
C VAL A 127 13.60 -25.55 -22.38
N THR A 128 12.36 -25.15 -22.13
CA THR A 128 11.63 -24.19 -22.97
C THR A 128 11.04 -23.09 -22.08
N GLU A 129 11.39 -21.83 -22.34
CA GLU A 129 10.70 -20.70 -21.70
C GLU A 129 9.31 -20.52 -22.29
N ILE A 130 8.29 -20.51 -21.43
CA ILE A 130 6.88 -20.35 -21.82
C ILE A 130 6.43 -18.95 -21.37
N ARG A 131 5.84 -18.19 -22.31
CA ARG A 131 5.13 -16.96 -21.97
C ARG A 131 3.76 -17.32 -21.43
N ILE A 132 3.55 -17.12 -20.12
CA ILE A 132 2.21 -17.21 -19.55
C ILE A 132 1.49 -15.89 -19.78
N ASP A 133 0.34 -15.96 -20.44
CA ASP A 133 -0.65 -14.90 -20.37
C ASP A 133 -1.48 -15.07 -19.09
N TYR A 134 -1.13 -14.30 -18.06
CA TYR A 134 -1.81 -14.35 -16.76
C TYR A 134 -3.17 -13.65 -16.79
N THR A 135 -3.42 -12.76 -17.74
CA THR A 135 -4.50 -11.77 -17.62
C THR A 135 -5.87 -12.37 -17.91
N SER A 136 -5.93 -13.36 -18.79
CA SER A 136 -7.15 -14.09 -19.13
C SER A 136 -7.53 -15.20 -18.14
N LYS A 137 -6.57 -15.69 -17.35
CA LYS A 137 -6.75 -16.89 -16.48
C LYS A 137 -6.78 -16.58 -14.99
N ILE A 138 -6.35 -15.39 -14.59
CA ILE A 138 -6.23 -15.00 -13.19
C ILE A 138 -7.11 -13.79 -12.94
N THR A 139 -7.83 -13.81 -11.83
CA THR A 139 -8.56 -12.65 -11.31
C THR A 139 -8.21 -12.48 -9.85
N PRO A 140 -8.08 -11.24 -9.35
CA PRO A 140 -7.84 -11.01 -7.94
C PRO A 140 -9.07 -11.45 -7.14
N PRO A 141 -8.89 -12.11 -5.98
CA PRO A 141 -10.00 -12.63 -5.19
C PRO A 141 -10.84 -11.49 -4.56
N LEU A 142 -10.22 -10.33 -4.32
CA LEU A 142 -10.90 -9.13 -3.84
C LEU A 142 -10.64 -7.97 -4.81
N LYS A 143 -11.63 -7.11 -5.02
CA LYS A 143 -11.47 -5.79 -5.64
C LYS A 143 -11.02 -4.78 -4.60
N LEU A 144 -10.53 -3.60 -5.04
CA LEU A 144 -10.08 -2.55 -4.13
C LEU A 144 -11.14 -2.12 -3.09
N LYS A 145 -12.41 -2.06 -3.51
CA LYS A 145 -13.51 -1.67 -2.61
C LYS A 145 -13.70 -2.72 -1.52
N GLU A 146 -13.85 -3.99 -1.90
CA GLU A 146 -13.98 -5.12 -0.98
C GLU A 146 -12.78 -5.22 -0.04
N LEU A 147 -11.56 -5.05 -0.57
CA LEU A 147 -10.34 -5.01 0.22
C LEU A 147 -10.37 -3.90 1.26
N SER A 148 -10.83 -2.70 0.88
CA SER A 148 -10.99 -1.54 1.76
C SER A 148 -12.05 -1.79 2.83
N ASP A 149 -13.20 -2.34 2.43
CA ASP A 149 -14.34 -2.60 3.30
C ASP A 149 -13.95 -3.63 4.38
N ILE A 150 -13.29 -4.73 4.00
CA ILE A 150 -12.81 -5.77 4.93
C ILE A 150 -11.70 -5.24 5.86
N LEU A 151 -10.71 -4.50 5.32
CA LEU A 151 -9.59 -4.00 6.13
C LEU A 151 -10.01 -2.95 7.17
N PHE A 152 -11.03 -2.15 6.84
CA PHE A 152 -11.37 -0.93 7.55
C PHE A 152 -12.84 -0.88 7.99
N GLU A 153 -13.50 -2.03 8.07
CA GLU A 153 -14.86 -2.19 8.60
C GLU A 153 -14.98 -1.52 9.98
N ARG A 154 -14.02 -1.85 10.86
CA ARG A 154 -13.95 -1.38 12.25
C ARG A 154 -13.02 -0.18 12.46
N VAL A 155 -12.85 0.61 11.40
CA VAL A 155 -12.06 1.84 11.44
C VAL A 155 -12.96 2.99 10.98
N GLY A 156 -13.26 3.90 11.89
CA GLY A 156 -13.77 5.21 11.52
C GLY A 156 -12.67 5.96 10.79
N MET A 157 -12.90 6.27 9.52
CA MET A 157 -12.05 7.13 8.69
C MET A 157 -12.81 7.44 7.40
N ALA A 158 -12.53 8.58 6.77
CA ALA A 158 -13.07 8.88 5.45
C ALA A 158 -12.79 7.75 4.44
N GLU A 159 -13.82 7.36 3.66
CA GLU A 159 -13.73 6.28 2.68
C GLU A 159 -12.63 6.47 1.64
N ALA A 160 -12.35 7.72 1.26
CA ALA A 160 -11.23 8.05 0.38
C ALA A 160 -9.89 7.63 1.00
N SER A 161 -9.66 7.94 2.26
CA SER A 161 -8.45 7.59 3.01
C SER A 161 -8.32 6.09 3.23
N LYS A 162 -9.43 5.38 3.51
CA LYS A 162 -9.46 3.91 3.58
C LYS A 162 -8.98 3.27 2.27
N ARG A 163 -9.51 3.73 1.14
CA ARG A 163 -9.10 3.25 -0.19
C ARG A 163 -7.65 3.60 -0.52
N VAL A 164 -7.11 4.71 -0.03
CA VAL A 164 -5.69 5.04 -0.18
C VAL A 164 -4.83 4.03 0.60
N PHE A 165 -5.23 3.67 1.82
CA PHE A 165 -4.52 2.65 2.60
C PHE A 165 -4.64 1.24 2.00
N ALA A 166 -5.80 0.87 1.49
CA ALA A 166 -6.00 -0.42 0.81
C ALA A 166 -5.05 -0.59 -0.40
N ARG A 167 -4.73 0.50 -1.10
CA ARG A 167 -3.77 0.48 -2.21
C ARG A 167 -2.35 0.12 -1.81
N LEU A 168 -1.97 0.21 -0.52
CA LEU A 168 -0.66 -0.25 -0.07
C LEU A 168 -0.46 -1.74 -0.37
N PHE A 169 -1.53 -2.54 -0.29
CA PHE A 169 -1.52 -3.99 -0.56
C PHE A 169 -1.62 -4.34 -2.04
N VAL A 170 -2.25 -3.47 -2.84
CA VAL A 170 -2.26 -3.59 -4.31
C VAL A 170 -0.89 -3.21 -4.90
N SER A 171 -0.27 -2.18 -4.32
CA SER A 171 0.97 -1.58 -4.79
C SER A 171 0.87 -1.01 -6.21
N SER A 172 1.95 -0.39 -6.69
CA SER A 172 2.12 0.06 -8.07
C SER A 172 3.36 -0.60 -8.67
N PRO A 173 3.33 -1.05 -9.94
CA PRO A 173 4.54 -1.56 -10.58
C PRO A 173 5.65 -0.52 -10.66
N PRO A 174 6.93 -0.96 -10.77
CA PRO A 174 8.04 -0.07 -11.07
C PRO A 174 7.84 0.61 -12.42
N TYR A 175 8.40 1.82 -12.57
CA TYR A 175 8.32 2.60 -13.80
C TYR A 175 9.69 3.18 -14.10
N GLN A 176 10.21 2.90 -15.31
CA GLN A 176 11.58 3.25 -15.70
C GLN A 176 12.59 2.80 -14.62
N ASN A 177 13.40 3.73 -14.10
CA ASN A 177 14.41 3.47 -13.08
C ASN A 177 13.89 3.66 -11.64
N ALA A 178 12.61 4.01 -11.47
CA ALA A 178 11.99 4.20 -10.16
C ALA A 178 11.41 2.87 -9.65
N ILE A 179 11.64 2.57 -8.37
CA ILE A 179 10.97 1.46 -7.69
C ILE A 179 9.45 1.62 -7.76
N GLY A 180 8.73 0.51 -7.72
CA GLY A 180 7.29 0.50 -7.55
C GLY A 180 6.88 0.72 -6.09
N GLY A 181 5.59 0.57 -5.82
CA GLY A 181 4.97 0.84 -4.53
C GLY A 181 4.25 2.18 -4.45
N LEU A 182 3.47 2.33 -3.39
CA LEU A 182 2.77 3.57 -3.05
C LEU A 182 3.14 3.98 -1.62
N THR A 183 3.45 5.26 -1.42
CA THR A 183 3.71 5.80 -0.07
C THR A 183 2.57 6.69 0.40
N THR A 184 1.93 6.28 1.49
CA THR A 184 0.90 7.05 2.19
C THR A 184 1.47 7.54 3.52
N GLY A 185 1.41 8.83 3.78
CA GLY A 185 1.81 9.41 5.06
C GLY A 185 0.63 9.99 5.81
N ILE A 186 0.58 9.74 7.11
CA ILE A 186 -0.38 10.34 8.02
C ILE A 186 0.34 11.36 8.88
N GLN A 187 -0.10 12.62 8.81
CA GLN A 187 0.13 13.57 9.87
C GLN A 187 -0.99 13.42 10.90
N ALA A 188 -0.63 12.90 12.08
CA ALA A 188 -1.58 12.80 13.19
C ALA A 188 -1.83 14.20 13.76
N ILE A 189 -3.00 14.76 13.45
CA ILE A 189 -3.48 15.98 14.08
C ILE A 189 -4.16 15.56 15.37
N ALA A 190 -5.19 14.72 15.30
CA ALA A 190 -5.97 14.26 16.45
C ALA A 190 -5.20 13.54 17.59
N SER A 191 -4.63 12.37 17.27
CA SER A 191 -4.09 11.45 18.26
C SER A 191 -3.04 10.54 17.63
N SER A 192 -1.79 10.79 17.98
CA SER A 192 -0.67 9.92 17.57
C SER A 192 -0.84 8.49 18.08
N ALA A 193 -1.50 8.29 19.23
CA ALA A 193 -1.74 6.96 19.80
C ALA A 193 -2.72 6.13 18.96
N GLN A 194 -3.84 6.72 18.54
CA GLN A 194 -4.81 6.04 17.66
C GLN A 194 -4.18 5.71 16.30
N VAL A 195 -3.42 6.65 15.72
CA VAL A 195 -2.74 6.40 14.43
C VAL A 195 -1.69 5.28 14.58
N ARG A 196 -0.94 5.23 15.67
CA ARG A 196 -0.02 4.11 15.94
C ARG A 196 -0.75 2.79 16.11
N ARG A 197 -1.91 2.77 16.77
CA ARG A 197 -2.75 1.57 16.90
C ARG A 197 -3.22 1.08 15.53
N PHE A 198 -3.73 1.98 14.70
CA PHE A 198 -4.11 1.69 13.31
C PHE A 198 -2.95 1.14 12.48
N LEU A 199 -1.81 1.83 12.47
CA LEU A 199 -0.62 1.37 11.74
C LEU A 199 -0.11 0.01 12.27
N SER A 200 -0.20 -0.24 13.58
CA SER A 200 0.13 -1.54 14.16
C SER A 200 -0.83 -2.65 13.69
N PHE A 201 -2.12 -2.35 13.54
CA PHE A 201 -3.09 -3.28 12.97
C PHE A 201 -2.75 -3.60 11.51
N VAL A 202 -2.61 -2.59 10.66
CA VAL A 202 -2.25 -2.72 9.23
C VAL A 202 -0.94 -3.52 9.07
N LYS A 203 0.06 -3.26 9.94
CA LYS A 203 1.33 -4.00 9.95
C LYS A 203 1.16 -5.49 10.25
N ARG A 204 0.14 -5.90 11.01
CA ARG A 204 -0.07 -7.29 11.42
C ARG A 204 -0.92 -8.10 10.43
N VAL A 205 -1.59 -7.43 9.50
CA VAL A 205 -2.37 -8.08 8.44
C VAL A 205 -1.49 -8.83 7.44
N LEU A 206 -0.21 -8.48 7.27
CA LEU A 206 0.68 -9.20 6.36
C LEU A 206 1.60 -10.19 7.07
N PRO A 207 2.01 -11.29 6.39
CA PRO A 207 3.02 -12.20 6.88
C PRO A 207 4.37 -11.53 7.16
N PRO A 208 5.23 -12.09 8.04
CA PRO A 208 6.53 -11.53 8.39
C PRO A 208 7.42 -11.22 7.18
N THR A 209 7.47 -12.09 6.17
CA THR A 209 8.41 -11.89 5.06
C THR A 209 8.02 -10.71 4.16
N MET A 210 6.74 -10.36 4.07
CA MET A 210 6.30 -9.14 3.36
C MET A 210 6.57 -7.84 4.14
N ARG A 211 7.14 -7.94 5.34
CA ARG A 211 7.44 -6.80 6.25
C ARG A 211 8.93 -6.65 6.54
N ARG A 212 9.73 -7.67 6.22
CA ARG A 212 11.17 -7.71 6.52
C ARG A 212 11.98 -7.04 5.42
N ARG A 213 12.99 -6.26 5.82
CA ARG A 213 13.92 -5.61 4.89
C ARG A 213 15.00 -6.54 4.38
N THR A 214 15.45 -7.47 5.23
CA THR A 214 16.48 -8.43 4.86
C THR A 214 15.84 -9.62 4.17
N PRO A 215 16.35 -10.03 3.00
CA PRO A 215 15.92 -11.28 2.40
C PRO A 215 16.27 -12.41 3.37
N SER A 216 15.30 -13.25 3.69
CA SER A 216 15.59 -14.51 4.35
C SER A 216 16.28 -15.42 3.34
N LEU A 217 17.36 -16.08 3.77
CA LEU A 217 17.82 -17.29 3.12
C LEU A 217 16.98 -18.43 3.68
N LEU A 218 16.34 -19.19 2.81
CA LEU A 218 15.63 -20.41 3.18
C LEU A 218 16.51 -21.61 2.83
N ASP A 219 16.58 -22.56 3.76
CA ASP A 219 17.23 -23.84 3.52
C ASP A 219 16.20 -24.81 2.94
N ILE A 220 16.37 -25.14 1.66
CA ILE A 220 15.55 -26.10 0.95
C ILE A 220 16.42 -27.33 0.67
N ARG A 221 16.17 -28.41 1.42
CA ARG A 221 16.89 -29.69 1.30
C ARG A 221 18.43 -29.55 1.36
N GLY A 222 18.95 -28.68 2.22
CA GLY A 222 20.39 -28.43 2.41
C GLY A 222 20.96 -27.29 1.56
N ILE A 223 20.16 -26.70 0.66
CA ILE A 223 20.58 -25.60 -0.21
C ILE A 223 19.94 -24.30 0.26
N LYS A 224 20.79 -23.31 0.53
CA LYS A 224 20.37 -21.95 0.87
C LYS A 224 19.96 -21.18 -0.38
N ILE A 225 18.69 -20.82 -0.46
CA ILE A 225 18.11 -20.07 -1.58
C ILE A 225 17.64 -18.71 -1.06
N SER A 226 17.95 -17.64 -1.80
CA SER A 226 17.45 -16.30 -1.46
C SER A 226 15.97 -16.21 -1.72
N THR A 227 15.24 -15.66 -0.76
CA THR A 227 13.84 -15.28 -1.02
C THR A 227 13.74 -14.18 -2.08
N PRO A 228 12.72 -14.25 -2.94
CA PRO A 228 12.45 -13.23 -3.94
C PRO A 228 12.12 -11.86 -3.33
N LYS A 229 12.65 -10.78 -3.92
CA LYS A 229 12.42 -9.40 -3.49
C LYS A 229 11.42 -8.67 -4.38
N PHE A 230 10.23 -9.24 -4.54
CA PHE A 230 9.21 -8.64 -5.40
C PHE A 230 8.56 -7.43 -4.75
N PHE A 231 7.98 -7.63 -3.57
CA PHE A 231 7.10 -6.65 -2.95
C PHE A 231 7.25 -6.69 -1.42
N ARG A 232 7.27 -5.52 -0.80
CA ARG A 232 7.26 -5.35 0.65
C ARG A 232 6.32 -4.21 1.03
N VAL A 233 5.67 -4.36 2.19
CA VAL A 233 4.93 -3.27 2.84
C VAL A 233 5.61 -2.92 4.15
N ASP A 234 6.06 -1.68 4.29
CA ASP A 234 6.58 -1.16 5.56
C ASP A 234 5.57 -0.21 6.19
N ILE A 235 5.19 -0.50 7.43
CA ILE A 235 4.23 0.30 8.19
C ILE A 235 4.87 0.80 9.50
N GLY A 236 4.74 2.09 9.81
CA GLY A 236 5.20 2.70 11.07
C GLY A 236 5.84 4.09 10.91
N SER A 237 6.70 4.48 11.84
CA SER A 237 7.44 5.75 11.75
C SER A 237 8.84 5.50 11.17
N PHE A 238 9.26 6.34 10.22
CA PHE A 238 10.54 6.19 9.53
C PHE A 238 11.36 7.48 9.59
N PRO A 239 12.70 7.37 9.66
CA PRO A 239 13.57 8.54 9.62
C PRO A 239 13.46 9.22 8.25
N ARG A 240 13.64 10.55 8.24
CA ARG A 240 13.59 11.38 7.03
C ARG A 240 14.46 10.85 5.89
N SER A 241 15.70 10.46 6.18
CA SER A 241 16.63 9.90 5.19
C SER A 241 16.10 8.65 4.48
N ARG A 242 15.34 7.80 5.19
CA ARG A 242 14.69 6.64 4.59
C ARG A 242 13.52 7.05 3.70
N LEU A 243 12.69 7.99 4.16
CA LEU A 243 11.56 8.48 3.39
C LEU A 243 12.04 9.19 2.12
N GLU A 244 13.08 10.01 2.20
CA GLU A 244 13.69 10.66 1.03
C GLU A 244 14.22 9.62 0.03
N LYS A 245 14.87 8.55 0.49
CA LYS A 245 15.35 7.50 -0.41
C LYS A 245 14.23 6.84 -1.23
N VAL A 246 13.10 6.55 -0.59
CA VAL A 246 11.97 5.86 -1.23
C VAL A 246 11.07 6.83 -2.00
N CYS A 247 10.82 8.02 -1.46
CA CYS A 247 9.85 8.97 -1.98
C CYS A 247 10.45 10.03 -2.91
N VAL A 248 11.74 10.36 -2.78
CA VAL A 248 12.41 11.39 -3.61
C VAL A 248 13.41 10.74 -4.56
N ASP A 249 14.28 9.87 -4.07
CA ASP A 249 15.25 9.15 -4.92
C ASP A 249 14.63 7.98 -5.67
N ARG A 250 13.44 7.54 -5.23
CA ARG A 250 12.69 6.40 -5.79
C ARG A 250 13.54 5.12 -5.86
N LYS A 251 14.31 4.84 -4.79
CA LYS A 251 15.20 3.68 -4.66
C LYS A 251 14.96 2.93 -3.35
N ASP A 252 15.12 1.60 -3.37
CA ASP A 252 15.14 0.76 -2.17
C ASP A 252 16.52 0.14 -2.00
N LEU A 253 17.15 0.40 -0.85
CA LEU A 253 18.49 -0.11 -0.54
C LEU A 253 18.51 -1.64 -0.34
N ALA A 254 17.37 -2.23 -0.02
CA ALA A 254 17.25 -3.67 0.11
C ALA A 254 17.06 -4.38 -1.24
N GLY A 255 16.85 -3.65 -2.34
CA GLY A 255 16.70 -4.21 -3.68
C GLY A 255 15.34 -4.82 -3.99
N PHE A 256 14.29 -4.40 -3.28
CA PHE A 256 12.91 -4.77 -3.64
C PHE A 256 12.44 -4.02 -4.88
N ARG A 257 11.67 -4.70 -5.75
CA ARG A 257 11.08 -4.08 -6.94
C ARG A 257 9.96 -3.11 -6.57
N GLU A 258 9.14 -3.47 -5.59
CA GLU A 258 8.02 -2.67 -5.11
C GLU A 258 8.06 -2.50 -3.59
N VAL A 259 7.93 -1.27 -3.11
CA VAL A 259 7.89 -0.95 -1.68
C VAL A 259 6.73 0.00 -1.38
N SER A 260 5.68 -0.53 -0.77
CA SER A 260 4.58 0.30 -0.26
C SER A 260 4.87 0.73 1.18
N LEU A 261 4.68 2.01 1.47
CA LEU A 261 4.96 2.60 2.77
C LEU A 261 3.68 3.21 3.36
N GLY A 262 3.30 2.79 4.56
CA GLY A 262 2.27 3.47 5.36
C GLY A 262 2.94 4.09 6.59
N THR A 263 3.06 5.41 6.65
CA THR A 263 3.91 6.04 7.67
C THR A 263 3.25 7.13 8.48
N LEU A 264 3.55 7.18 9.78
CA LEU A 264 3.25 8.35 10.61
C LEU A 264 4.35 9.39 10.38
N THR A 265 3.98 10.52 9.78
CA THR A 265 4.88 11.62 9.43
C THR A 265 4.86 12.74 10.47
N GLU A 266 5.98 13.44 10.56
CA GLU A 266 6.13 14.70 11.29
C GLU A 266 6.03 15.88 10.32
N ALA A 267 5.94 17.11 10.82
CA ALA A 267 5.86 18.30 9.97
C ALA A 267 7.00 18.38 8.93
N SER A 268 8.20 17.91 9.29
CA SER A 268 9.38 17.91 8.41
C SER A 268 9.36 16.83 7.32
N THR A 269 8.51 15.81 7.44
CA THR A 269 8.44 14.65 6.54
C THR A 269 7.08 14.47 5.89
N ALA A 270 6.07 15.22 6.30
CA ALA A 270 4.69 15.10 5.82
C ALA A 270 4.52 15.43 4.33
N ALA A 271 5.47 16.17 3.74
CA ALA A 271 5.50 16.49 2.31
C ALA A 271 5.98 15.34 1.41
N LEU A 272 6.80 14.42 1.94
CA LEU A 272 7.50 13.39 1.18
C LEU A 272 6.60 12.32 0.54
N PRO A 273 5.55 11.81 1.23
CA PRO A 273 4.69 10.75 0.69
C PRO A 273 4.04 11.06 -0.66
N ASP A 274 3.69 10.00 -1.39
CA ASP A 274 2.90 10.10 -2.62
C ASP A 274 1.52 10.69 -2.30
N VAL A 275 0.87 10.20 -1.24
CA VAL A 275 -0.41 10.71 -0.73
C VAL A 275 -0.23 11.14 0.73
N PRO A 276 -0.14 12.46 1.01
CA PRO A 276 -0.19 12.98 2.36
C PRO A 276 -1.64 13.01 2.86
N LEU A 277 -1.86 12.54 4.08
CA LEU A 277 -3.16 12.53 4.75
C LEU A 277 -3.01 13.23 6.10
N ALA A 278 -4.01 14.03 6.45
CA ALA A 278 -4.12 14.64 7.76
C ALA A 278 -5.36 14.08 8.45
N LEU A 279 -5.18 13.40 9.60
CA LEU A 279 -6.30 12.78 10.32
C LEU A 279 -6.69 13.65 11.54
N ALA A 280 -7.91 14.20 11.49
CA ALA A 280 -8.56 14.95 12.57
C ALA A 280 -9.46 14.03 13.45
N SER A 281 -9.83 14.48 14.65
CA SER A 281 -10.19 13.57 15.76
C SER A 281 -11.60 13.01 15.72
N GLU A 282 -12.50 13.63 14.97
CA GLU A 282 -13.93 13.33 15.11
C GLU A 282 -14.39 12.14 14.27
N ASP A 283 -13.68 11.84 13.19
CA ASP A 283 -14.01 10.71 12.32
C ASP A 283 -13.04 9.54 12.45
N PHE A 284 -11.98 9.68 13.26
CA PHE A 284 -10.92 8.67 13.37
C PHE A 284 -10.98 7.87 14.67
N TRP A 285 -11.52 6.66 14.57
CA TRP A 285 -11.53 5.68 15.65
C TRP A 285 -11.09 4.32 15.13
N VAL A 286 -10.54 3.49 16.02
CA VAL A 286 -9.98 2.20 15.65
C VAL A 286 -10.46 1.15 16.65
N GLU A 287 -11.33 0.26 16.19
CA GLU A 287 -11.66 -0.98 16.88
C GLU A 287 -10.92 -2.12 16.21
N THR A 288 -9.78 -2.49 16.78
CA THR A 288 -8.95 -3.55 16.20
C THR A 288 -9.52 -4.92 16.56
N GLY A 289 -10.03 -5.65 15.56
CA GLY A 289 -10.19 -7.10 15.63
C GLY A 289 -8.84 -7.83 15.59
N ASN A 290 -8.86 -9.16 15.53
CA ASN A 290 -7.63 -9.95 15.40
C ASN A 290 -7.10 -9.87 13.95
N PRO A 291 -5.97 -9.20 13.68
CA PRO A 291 -5.48 -9.00 12.31
C PRO A 291 -5.08 -10.29 11.59
N THR A 292 -4.87 -11.39 12.32
CA THR A 292 -4.49 -12.68 11.70
C THR A 292 -5.65 -13.31 10.91
N GLU A 293 -6.89 -12.97 11.23
CA GLU A 293 -8.08 -13.42 10.49
C GLU A 293 -8.09 -12.88 9.06
N LEU A 294 -7.58 -11.66 8.87
CA LEU A 294 -7.47 -11.02 7.56
C LEU A 294 -6.19 -11.42 6.80
N GLN A 295 -5.26 -12.13 7.43
CA GLN A 295 -3.93 -12.33 6.85
C GLN A 295 -3.98 -13.09 5.54
N LEU A 296 -4.75 -14.17 5.47
CA LEU A 296 -4.81 -15.02 4.28
C LEU A 296 -5.56 -14.35 3.11
N PRO A 297 -6.76 -13.77 3.28
CA PRO A 297 -7.45 -13.06 2.19
C PRO A 297 -6.64 -11.91 1.60
N ILE A 298 -5.97 -11.14 2.46
CA ILE A 298 -5.15 -10.00 2.04
C ILE A 298 -3.86 -10.48 1.37
N LEU A 299 -3.24 -11.55 1.86
CA LEU A 299 -2.09 -12.17 1.22
C LEU A 299 -2.42 -12.65 -0.20
N LYS A 300 -3.49 -13.46 -0.34
CA LYS A 300 -3.96 -13.99 -1.63
C LYS A 300 -4.21 -12.88 -2.64
N SER A 301 -4.86 -11.79 -2.20
CA SER A 301 -5.08 -10.60 -3.03
C SER A 301 -3.77 -9.92 -3.41
N ALA A 302 -2.91 -9.64 -2.43
CA ALA A 302 -1.65 -8.92 -2.63
C ALA A 302 -0.73 -9.62 -3.64
N ILE A 303 -0.52 -10.94 -3.50
CA ILE A 303 0.34 -11.71 -4.41
C ILE A 303 -0.23 -11.80 -5.82
N THR A 304 -1.57 -11.84 -5.94
CA THR A 304 -2.26 -11.89 -7.23
C THR A 304 -2.09 -10.55 -7.97
N TYR A 305 -2.27 -9.42 -7.27
CA TYR A 305 -2.03 -8.10 -7.86
C TYR A 305 -0.61 -7.92 -8.42
N GLN A 306 0.40 -8.54 -7.83
CA GLN A 306 1.78 -8.47 -8.32
C GLN A 306 2.01 -9.16 -9.67
N LEU A 307 1.07 -9.99 -10.14
CA LEU A 307 1.18 -10.65 -11.45
C LEU A 307 0.84 -9.71 -12.62
N LEU A 308 0.16 -8.59 -12.35
CA LEU A 308 -0.27 -7.65 -13.38
C LEU A 308 0.59 -6.37 -13.36
N ASN A 309 1.12 -6.00 -14.52
CA ASN A 309 1.90 -4.78 -14.71
C ASN A 309 1.22 -3.87 -15.75
N PRO A 310 0.28 -3.00 -15.34
CA PRO A 310 -0.43 -2.16 -16.28
C PRO A 310 0.52 -1.26 -17.08
N VAL A 311 0.33 -1.23 -18.39
CA VAL A 311 1.12 -0.45 -19.35
C VAL A 311 0.48 0.91 -19.56
N VAL A 312 1.31 1.95 -19.64
CA VAL A 312 0.88 3.33 -19.91
C VAL A 312 1.65 3.85 -21.12
N SER A 313 0.97 4.55 -22.03
CA SER A 313 1.63 5.15 -23.20
C SER A 313 2.30 6.48 -22.85
N SER A 314 3.45 6.78 -23.47
CA SER A 314 4.17 8.04 -23.24
C SER A 314 3.31 9.28 -23.49
N ARG A 315 2.48 9.25 -24.54
CA ARG A 315 1.52 10.33 -24.85
C ARG A 315 0.53 10.59 -23.72
N SER A 316 0.06 9.53 -23.03
CA SER A 316 -0.85 9.70 -21.88
C SER A 316 -0.14 10.33 -20.68
N ILE A 317 1.15 10.01 -20.50
CA ILE A 317 1.97 10.57 -19.43
C ILE A 317 2.21 12.04 -19.69
N GLU A 318 2.68 12.42 -20.87
CA GLU A 318 2.96 13.82 -21.23
C GLU A 318 1.73 14.72 -21.05
N ALA A 319 0.58 14.28 -21.59
CA ALA A 319 -0.67 15.02 -21.44
C ALA A 319 -1.09 15.17 -19.97
N ASN A 320 -0.93 14.11 -19.17
CA ASN A 320 -1.27 14.16 -17.75
C ASN A 320 -0.27 14.98 -16.92
N THR A 321 1.01 14.96 -17.25
CA THR A 321 2.02 15.79 -16.59
C THR A 321 1.67 17.26 -16.74
N GLY A 322 1.33 17.71 -17.96
CA GLY A 322 0.87 19.09 -18.19
C GLY A 322 -0.37 19.46 -17.35
N HIS A 323 -1.36 18.56 -17.26
CA HIS A 323 -2.54 18.74 -16.39
C HIS A 323 -2.14 18.89 -14.92
N VAL A 324 -1.32 17.97 -14.40
CA VAL A 324 -0.89 17.98 -12.99
C VAL A 324 -0.12 19.24 -12.65
N LEU A 325 0.83 19.67 -13.49
CA LEU A 325 1.62 20.87 -13.26
C LEU A 325 0.76 22.13 -13.13
N SER A 326 -0.16 22.33 -14.09
CA SER A 326 -1.09 23.46 -14.04
C SER A 326 -1.95 23.45 -12.77
N ARG A 327 -2.40 22.26 -12.32
CA ARG A 327 -3.19 22.14 -11.08
C ARG A 327 -2.36 22.39 -9.82
N LEU A 328 -1.08 22.04 -9.82
CA LEU A 328 -0.16 22.34 -8.71
C LEU A 328 0.09 23.84 -8.57
N GLU A 329 0.26 24.56 -9.69
CA GLU A 329 0.37 26.02 -9.70
C GLU A 329 -0.89 26.68 -9.13
N MET A 330 -2.08 26.26 -9.59
CA MET A 330 -3.36 26.73 -9.02
C MET A 330 -3.46 26.46 -7.51
N LEU A 331 -3.00 25.30 -7.04
CA LEU A 331 -2.98 24.98 -5.61
C LEU A 331 -2.03 25.92 -4.85
N GLN A 332 -0.82 26.12 -5.37
CA GLN A 332 0.18 27.01 -4.79
C GLN A 332 -0.36 28.44 -4.65
N GLU A 333 -1.02 28.97 -5.68
CA GLU A 333 -1.66 30.29 -5.64
C GLU A 333 -2.85 30.32 -4.66
N SER A 334 -3.74 29.33 -4.71
CA SER A 334 -4.96 29.31 -3.89
C SER A 334 -4.71 29.20 -2.38
N PHE A 335 -3.56 28.63 -1.99
CA PHE A 335 -3.14 28.51 -0.59
C PHE A 335 -2.05 29.52 -0.19
N ASP A 336 -1.72 30.47 -1.07
CA ASP A 336 -0.68 31.49 -0.88
C ASP A 336 0.66 30.88 -0.42
N LEU A 337 1.05 29.79 -1.07
CA LEU A 337 2.29 29.07 -0.76
C LEU A 337 3.47 29.73 -1.50
N PRO A 338 4.68 29.72 -0.93
CA PRO A 338 5.86 30.22 -1.64
C PRO A 338 6.15 29.35 -2.87
N ALA A 339 6.78 29.93 -3.90
CA ALA A 339 7.17 29.20 -5.12
C ALA A 339 8.06 27.96 -4.82
N SER A 340 8.80 27.99 -3.71
CA SER A 340 9.58 26.84 -3.24
C SER A 340 8.72 25.61 -2.92
N ALA A 341 7.41 25.75 -2.70
CA ALA A 341 6.51 24.63 -2.43
C ALA A 341 6.38 23.65 -3.62
N LEU A 342 6.69 24.11 -4.84
CA LEU A 342 6.74 23.29 -6.06
C LEU A 342 8.08 22.57 -6.25
N ALA A 343 9.10 22.88 -5.42
CA ALA A 343 10.42 22.29 -5.55
C ALA A 343 10.43 20.80 -5.17
N ARG A 344 11.48 20.10 -5.62
CA ARG A 344 11.65 18.67 -5.36
C ARG A 344 11.64 18.35 -3.86
N GLY A 345 10.87 17.33 -3.47
CA GLY A 345 10.70 16.89 -2.09
C GLY A 345 9.74 17.74 -1.25
N GLN A 346 9.02 18.68 -1.85
CA GLN A 346 8.02 19.51 -1.18
C GLN A 346 6.59 18.98 -1.39
N VAL A 347 5.63 19.56 -0.68
CA VAL A 347 4.25 19.04 -0.64
C VAL A 347 3.57 19.11 -2.02
N LEU A 348 3.94 20.09 -2.85
CA LEU A 348 3.45 20.26 -4.22
C LEU A 348 4.53 19.94 -5.27
N ASP A 349 5.49 19.07 -4.95
CA ASP A 349 6.62 18.69 -5.82
C ASP A 349 6.20 18.51 -7.29
N ALA A 350 6.58 19.48 -8.12
CA ALA A 350 6.26 19.56 -9.54
C ALA A 350 7.29 18.84 -10.43
N ASP A 351 8.33 18.22 -9.85
CA ASP A 351 9.28 17.41 -10.61
C ASP A 351 8.56 16.22 -11.28
N ALA A 352 9.06 15.74 -12.41
CA ALA A 352 8.49 14.57 -13.09
C ALA A 352 8.45 13.31 -12.18
N LEU A 353 9.40 13.19 -11.24
CA LEU A 353 9.45 12.14 -10.23
C LEU A 353 8.68 12.51 -8.94
N GLY A 354 8.12 13.71 -8.86
CA GLY A 354 7.27 14.21 -7.77
C GLY A 354 5.81 13.77 -7.91
N LYS A 355 4.88 14.72 -7.83
CA LYS A 355 3.43 14.44 -7.89
C LYS A 355 2.93 13.88 -9.23
N PRO A 356 3.47 14.24 -10.42
CA PRO A 356 3.17 13.54 -11.67
C PRO A 356 3.40 12.03 -11.58
N LEU A 357 4.54 11.58 -11.02
CA LEU A 357 4.81 10.16 -10.80
C LEU A 357 3.88 9.56 -9.73
N SER A 358 3.56 10.30 -8.67
CA SER A 358 2.58 9.85 -7.67
C SER A 358 1.19 9.62 -8.31
N THR A 359 0.75 10.50 -9.21
CA THR A 359 -0.48 10.30 -10.00
C THR A 359 -0.41 9.05 -10.86
N LEU A 360 0.71 8.84 -11.56
CA LEU A 360 0.93 7.64 -12.36
C LEU A 360 0.87 6.36 -11.50
N ARG A 361 1.50 6.37 -10.32
CA ARG A 361 1.47 5.23 -9.37
C ARG A 361 0.06 4.93 -8.89
N ILE A 362 -0.72 5.95 -8.54
CA ILE A 362 -2.12 5.77 -8.11
C ILE A 362 -2.95 5.20 -9.26
N ALA A 363 -2.78 5.70 -10.49
CA ALA A 363 -3.51 5.21 -11.65
C ALA A 363 -3.16 3.75 -11.99
N ARG A 364 -1.86 3.40 -12.00
CA ARG A 364 -1.40 2.02 -12.23
C ARG A 364 -1.82 1.06 -11.13
N SER A 365 -1.77 1.50 -9.87
CA SER A 365 -2.31 0.73 -8.74
C SER A 365 -3.81 0.52 -8.89
N THR A 366 -4.56 1.54 -9.31
CA THR A 366 -6.00 1.44 -9.56
C THR A 366 -6.31 0.47 -10.70
N ALA A 367 -5.61 0.59 -11.84
CA ALA A 367 -5.75 -0.35 -12.96
C ALA A 367 -5.43 -1.79 -12.53
N ARG A 368 -4.35 -1.99 -11.75
CA ARG A 368 -4.00 -3.30 -11.19
C ARG A 368 -5.11 -3.85 -10.28
N ALA A 369 -5.73 -3.01 -9.46
CA ALA A 369 -6.81 -3.42 -8.57
C ALA A 369 -8.10 -3.84 -9.30
N TYR A 370 -8.35 -3.24 -10.47
CA TYR A 370 -9.47 -3.59 -11.35
C TYR A 370 -9.09 -4.61 -12.43
N TRP A 371 -7.86 -5.13 -12.38
CA TRP A 371 -7.32 -6.08 -13.35
C TRP A 371 -7.26 -5.57 -14.80
N ASN A 372 -7.03 -4.26 -14.98
CA ASN A 372 -6.86 -3.62 -16.28
C ASN A 372 -5.39 -3.62 -16.71
N GLU A 373 -5.11 -4.13 -17.91
CA GLU A 373 -3.74 -4.19 -18.48
C GLU A 373 -3.18 -2.83 -18.92
N LYS A 374 -4.05 -1.84 -19.14
CA LYS A 374 -3.67 -0.55 -19.71
C LYS A 374 -4.17 0.59 -18.84
N VAL A 375 -3.37 1.64 -18.77
CA VAL A 375 -3.73 2.91 -18.14
C VAL A 375 -3.85 3.98 -19.22
N THR A 376 -5.01 4.62 -19.25
CA THR A 376 -5.40 5.69 -20.16
C THR A 376 -5.18 7.07 -19.53
N ALA A 377 -5.15 8.11 -20.36
CA ALA A 377 -5.11 9.50 -19.88
C ALA A 377 -6.29 9.86 -18.96
N LYS A 378 -7.47 9.25 -19.19
CA LYS A 378 -8.65 9.45 -18.34
C LYS A 378 -8.42 8.91 -16.92
N GLU A 379 -7.78 7.74 -16.79
CA GLU A 379 -7.49 7.14 -15.49
C GLU A 379 -6.40 7.91 -14.74
N LEU A 380 -5.42 8.46 -15.45
CA LEU A 380 -4.42 9.37 -14.86
C LEU A 380 -5.08 10.64 -14.32
N LYS A 381 -5.92 11.29 -15.13
CA LYS A 381 -6.68 12.46 -14.71
C LYS A 381 -7.58 12.16 -13.52
N HIS A 382 -8.26 11.01 -13.52
CA HIS A 382 -9.08 10.57 -12.41
C HIS A 382 -8.25 10.37 -11.13
N ALA A 383 -7.06 9.77 -11.23
CA ALA A 383 -6.16 9.60 -10.08
C ALA A 383 -5.74 10.94 -9.46
N TRP A 384 -5.54 11.98 -10.28
CA TRP A 384 -5.33 13.34 -9.78
C TRP A 384 -6.61 13.92 -9.17
N ASP A 385 -7.65 14.09 -9.98
CA ASP A 385 -8.86 14.85 -9.64
C ASP A 385 -9.64 14.26 -8.46
N LYS A 386 -9.60 12.92 -8.27
CA LYS A 386 -10.43 12.21 -7.28
C LYS A 386 -9.66 11.63 -6.10
N VAL A 387 -8.34 11.57 -6.17
CA VAL A 387 -7.52 11.01 -5.08
C VAL A 387 -6.49 12.01 -4.60
N LEU A 388 -5.57 12.42 -5.48
CA LEU A 388 -4.40 13.19 -5.04
C LEU A 388 -4.73 14.66 -4.74
N GLU A 389 -5.43 15.36 -5.64
CA GLU A 389 -5.78 16.78 -5.42
C GLU A 389 -6.67 16.97 -4.17
N PRO A 390 -7.75 16.19 -3.96
CA PRO A 390 -8.55 16.31 -2.74
C PRO A 390 -7.74 16.05 -1.47
N ALA A 391 -6.88 15.03 -1.46
CA ALA A 391 -6.02 14.72 -0.32
C ALA A 391 -5.02 15.86 -0.03
N LEU A 392 -4.43 16.46 -1.08
CA LEU A 392 -3.53 17.61 -0.92
C LEU A 392 -4.25 18.82 -0.37
N LYS A 393 -5.46 19.14 -0.85
CA LYS A 393 -6.25 20.26 -0.32
C LYS A 393 -6.58 20.07 1.15
N GLU A 394 -7.13 18.90 1.50
CA GLU A 394 -7.45 18.57 2.89
C GLU A 394 -6.20 18.64 3.78
N PHE A 395 -5.08 18.09 3.30
CA PHE A 395 -3.81 18.15 4.00
C PHE A 395 -3.35 19.60 4.23
N LEU A 396 -3.29 20.43 3.18
CA LEU A 396 -2.86 21.82 3.28
C LEU A 396 -3.76 22.64 4.21
N GLU A 397 -5.09 22.46 4.12
CA GLU A 397 -6.05 23.11 5.01
C GLU A 397 -5.79 22.75 6.48
N LEU A 398 -5.66 21.47 6.77
CA LEU A 398 -5.50 20.98 8.14
C LEU A 398 -4.11 21.31 8.70
N SER A 399 -3.05 21.24 7.90
CA SER A 399 -1.70 21.64 8.30
C SER A 399 -1.63 23.15 8.56
N ASN A 400 -2.28 23.99 7.75
CA ASN A 400 -2.37 25.43 8.01
C ASN A 400 -3.14 25.73 9.30
N LEU A 401 -4.27 25.05 9.53
CA LEU A 401 -5.02 25.18 10.78
C LEU A 401 -4.14 24.85 11.99
N LYS A 402 -3.35 23.78 11.92
CA LYS A 402 -2.40 23.37 12.96
C LYS A 402 -1.33 24.43 13.20
N ILE A 403 -0.68 24.94 12.16
CA ILE A 403 0.37 25.97 12.29
C ILE A 403 -0.20 27.25 12.94
N VAL A 404 -1.37 27.70 12.50
CA VAL A 404 -2.02 28.90 13.08
C VAL A 404 -2.38 28.67 14.54
N SER A 405 -2.96 27.51 14.88
CA SER A 405 -3.28 27.17 16.28
C SER A 405 -2.03 27.08 17.16
N GLU A 406 -0.94 26.48 16.68
CA GLU A 406 0.31 26.39 17.43
C GLU A 406 0.98 27.76 17.63
N LYS A 407 0.81 28.70 16.69
CA LYS A 407 1.25 30.09 16.85
C LYS A 407 0.43 30.84 17.91
N SER A 408 -0.90 30.67 17.90
CA SER A 408 -1.79 31.37 18.84
C SER A 408 -1.79 30.80 20.25
N TRP A 409 -1.66 29.47 20.40
CA TRP A 409 -1.85 28.78 21.69
C TRP A 409 -0.63 27.99 22.16
N GLY A 410 0.50 28.09 21.44
CA GLY A 410 1.71 27.34 21.72
C GLY A 410 1.74 25.93 21.11
N LYS A 411 2.95 25.38 20.97
CA LYS A 411 3.19 24.03 20.43
C LYS A 411 2.53 22.96 21.30
N GLY A 412 1.80 22.02 20.70
CA GLY A 412 1.10 20.95 21.41
C GLY A 412 -0.18 21.39 22.13
N SER A 413 -0.73 22.55 21.76
CA SER A 413 -2.02 23.02 22.26
C SER A 413 -3.13 22.01 21.96
N ARG A 414 -4.12 21.91 22.86
CA ARG A 414 -5.17 20.87 22.87
C ARG A 414 -6.20 20.96 21.72
N PHE A 415 -5.94 21.75 20.68
CA PHE A 415 -6.87 21.95 19.56
C PHE A 415 -7.18 20.66 18.79
N ASP A 416 -6.26 19.70 18.86
CA ASP A 416 -6.38 18.35 18.32
C ASP A 416 -7.57 17.54 18.89
N LYS A 417 -8.29 18.05 19.89
CA LYS A 417 -9.46 17.41 20.53
C LYS A 417 -10.82 17.86 20.00
N PHE A 418 -10.88 18.83 19.07
CA PHE A 418 -12.15 19.44 18.63
C PHE A 418 -12.38 19.31 17.12
N ASN A 419 -13.65 19.37 16.69
CA ASN A 419 -14.05 19.38 15.29
C ASN A 419 -13.33 20.51 14.55
N THR A 420 -12.45 20.15 13.63
CA THR A 420 -11.71 21.11 12.81
C THR A 420 -12.62 21.88 11.87
N LYS A 421 -13.75 21.31 11.43
CA LYS A 421 -14.77 22.03 10.62
C LYS A 421 -15.53 23.07 11.44
N VAL A 422 -15.92 22.74 12.67
CA VAL A 422 -16.55 23.72 13.59
C VAL A 422 -15.56 24.82 13.94
N LEU A 423 -14.31 24.49 14.25
CA LEU A 423 -13.26 25.48 14.51
C LEU A 423 -13.01 26.39 13.29
N LYS A 424 -13.00 25.80 12.08
CA LYS A 424 -12.85 26.52 10.80
C LYS A 424 -14.02 27.48 10.58
N ALA A 425 -15.24 27.01 10.78
CA ALA A 425 -16.45 27.83 10.66
C ALA A 425 -16.41 29.03 11.63
N ILE A 426 -16.04 28.79 12.89
CA ILE A 426 -15.88 29.89 13.86
C ILE A 426 -14.78 30.85 13.43
N ARG A 427 -13.60 30.37 13.02
CA ARG A 427 -12.51 31.25 12.55
C ARG A 427 -12.90 32.10 11.35
N LYS A 428 -13.72 31.56 10.44
CA LYS A 428 -14.18 32.28 9.26
C LYS A 428 -15.25 33.32 9.62
N LEU A 429 -16.14 33.00 10.55
CA LEU A 429 -17.28 33.83 10.92
C LEU A 429 -16.95 34.84 12.04
N ASP A 430 -16.05 34.53 12.96
CA ASP A 430 -15.55 35.44 14.00
C ASP A 430 -14.53 36.40 13.39
N THR A 431 -15.02 37.56 12.98
CA THR A 431 -14.22 38.60 12.32
C THR A 431 -13.27 39.35 13.27
N GLY A 432 -13.26 39.03 14.57
CA GLY A 432 -12.38 39.67 15.55
C GLY A 432 -12.73 41.13 15.88
N LYS A 433 -13.68 41.76 15.17
CA LYS A 433 -14.03 43.17 15.33
C LYS A 433 -14.62 43.48 16.71
N GLU A 434 -14.25 44.63 17.27
CA GLU A 434 -14.87 45.16 18.49
C GLU A 434 -16.37 45.41 18.26
N GLY A 435 -17.21 45.02 19.23
CA GLY A 435 -18.67 45.11 19.14
C GLY A 435 -19.38 43.93 18.44
N PHE A 436 -18.65 43.02 17.79
CA PHE A 436 -19.24 41.78 17.24
C PHE A 436 -19.41 40.73 18.35
N LEU A 437 -20.61 40.16 18.47
CA LEU A 437 -20.92 39.16 19.51
C LEU A 437 -20.41 37.75 19.16
N GLY A 438 -19.89 37.54 17.95
CA GLY A 438 -19.50 36.21 17.45
C GLY A 438 -20.63 35.49 16.72
N PRO A 439 -20.32 34.45 15.93
CA PRO A 439 -21.32 33.64 15.25
C PRO A 439 -22.17 32.79 16.20
N THR A 440 -23.39 32.51 15.76
CA THR A 440 -24.35 31.62 16.45
C THR A 440 -24.12 30.15 16.13
N LEU A 441 -24.65 29.25 16.97
CA LEU A 441 -24.62 27.81 16.72
C LEU A 441 -25.15 27.42 15.32
N ASN A 442 -26.21 28.08 14.86
CA ASN A 442 -26.82 27.76 13.56
C ASN A 442 -25.92 28.19 12.40
N GLU A 443 -25.32 29.37 12.48
CA GLU A 443 -24.37 29.87 11.47
C GLU A 443 -23.12 28.98 11.42
N ILE A 444 -22.62 28.56 12.59
CA ILE A 444 -21.47 27.66 12.69
C ILE A 444 -21.81 26.28 12.13
N ALA A 445 -22.97 25.70 12.46
CA ALA A 445 -23.41 24.40 11.94
C ALA A 445 -23.59 24.43 10.41
N GLN A 446 -24.20 25.50 9.88
CA GLN A 446 -24.40 25.69 8.45
C GLN A 446 -23.07 25.86 7.71
N GLU A 447 -22.17 26.69 8.22
CA GLU A 447 -20.86 26.94 7.59
C GLU A 447 -19.92 25.73 7.71
N SER A 448 -19.99 24.97 8.81
CA SER A 448 -19.17 23.76 9.00
C SER A 448 -19.72 22.55 8.23
N GLY A 449 -20.99 22.57 7.81
CA GLY A 449 -21.66 21.43 7.18
C GLY A 449 -21.81 20.23 8.12
N VAL A 450 -21.85 20.49 9.43
CA VAL A 450 -21.94 19.48 10.49
C VAL A 450 -23.32 19.57 11.14
N GLU A 451 -23.87 18.43 11.59
CA GLU A 451 -25.16 18.43 12.28
C GLU A 451 -25.14 19.31 13.53
N ARG A 452 -26.26 20.02 13.77
CA ARG A 452 -26.36 21.02 14.83
C ARG A 452 -26.01 20.47 16.22
N HIS A 453 -26.34 19.21 16.49
CA HIS A 453 -26.05 18.58 17.78
C HIS A 453 -24.54 18.32 17.98
N VAL A 454 -23.84 17.88 16.93
CA VAL A 454 -22.37 17.69 16.94
C VAL A 454 -21.68 19.05 17.10
N ALA A 455 -22.12 20.08 16.36
CA ALA A 455 -21.59 21.43 16.49
C ALA A 455 -21.75 21.97 17.92
N ALA A 456 -22.90 21.74 18.56
CA ALA A 456 -23.17 22.15 19.94
C ALA A 456 -22.26 21.43 20.95
N GLU A 457 -22.08 20.12 20.79
CA GLU A 457 -21.20 19.33 21.66
C GLU A 457 -19.74 19.77 21.53
N THR A 458 -19.25 19.98 20.31
CA THR A 458 -17.90 20.48 20.08
C THR A 458 -17.72 21.89 20.67
N LEU A 459 -18.69 22.79 20.50
CA LEU A 459 -18.65 24.14 21.07
C LEU A 459 -18.62 24.13 22.60
N ALA A 460 -19.38 23.24 23.24
CA ALA A 460 -19.35 23.05 24.69
C ALA A 460 -17.96 22.58 25.15
N ARG A 461 -17.39 21.55 24.51
CA ARG A 461 -16.04 21.07 24.82
C ARG A 461 -14.98 22.15 24.61
N MET A 462 -15.09 22.95 23.55
CA MET A 462 -14.19 24.07 23.30
C MET A 462 -14.31 25.15 24.39
N LYS A 463 -15.53 25.47 24.83
CA LYS A 463 -15.79 26.39 25.94
C LYS A 463 -15.16 25.90 27.24
N ASP A 464 -15.40 24.64 27.61
CA ASP A 464 -14.87 24.01 28.82
C ASP A 464 -13.34 23.93 28.82
N SER A 465 -12.75 23.85 27.63
CA SER A 465 -11.30 23.84 27.44
C SER A 465 -10.65 25.23 27.39
N GLY A 466 -11.45 26.31 27.45
CA GLY A 466 -10.97 27.70 27.38
C GLY A 466 -10.56 28.17 25.98
N VAL A 467 -10.93 27.44 24.93
CA VAL A 467 -10.62 27.79 23.53
C VAL A 467 -11.53 28.89 22.99
N LEU A 468 -12.76 28.91 23.45
CA LEU A 468 -13.76 29.90 23.09
C LEU A 468 -14.48 30.41 24.34
N TYR A 469 -15.06 31.60 24.22
CA TYR A 469 -15.92 32.19 25.23
C TYR A 469 -17.23 32.62 24.60
N GLU A 470 -18.23 32.80 25.45
CA GLU A 470 -19.60 33.14 25.05
C GLU A 470 -19.91 34.55 25.56
N PRO A 471 -19.64 35.61 24.77
CA PRO A 471 -19.92 37.00 25.19
C PRO A 471 -21.42 37.23 25.42
N ARG A 472 -22.27 36.48 24.71
CA ARG A 472 -23.72 36.42 24.93
C ARG A 472 -24.19 35.00 24.67
N GLN A 473 -25.19 34.55 25.44
CA GLN A 473 -25.74 33.21 25.26
C GLN A 473 -26.10 32.92 23.79
N GLY A 474 -25.62 31.79 23.29
CA GLY A 474 -25.77 31.33 21.90
C GLY A 474 -24.78 31.91 20.90
N HIS A 475 -23.84 32.78 21.30
CA HIS A 475 -22.84 33.39 20.41
C HIS A 475 -21.42 33.05 20.89
N TYR A 476 -20.56 32.62 19.99
CA TYR A 476 -19.26 32.04 20.35
C TYR A 476 -18.12 32.85 19.74
N ARG A 477 -17.11 33.20 20.54
CA ARG A 477 -15.90 33.90 20.08
C ARG A 477 -14.63 33.17 20.49
N LEU A 478 -13.61 33.23 19.64
CA LEU A 478 -12.31 32.64 19.95
C LEU A 478 -11.58 33.47 20.98
N VAL A 479 -10.94 32.80 21.94
CA VAL A 479 -10.01 33.46 22.86
C VAL A 479 -8.69 33.67 22.10
N TYR A 480 -8.48 34.90 21.63
CA TYR A 480 -7.19 35.35 21.09
C TYR A 480 -6.30 35.74 22.27
N MET A 481 -5.18 35.05 22.48
CA MET A 481 -4.12 35.48 23.40
C MET A 481 -3.03 36.22 22.63
#